data_AF-A0A938L0B6-F1
#
_entry.id   AF-A0A938L0B6-F1
#
_cell.length_a   1.000
_cell.length_b   1.000
_cell.length_c   1.000
_cell.angle_alpha   90.00
_cell.angle_beta   90.00
_cell.angle_gamma   90.00
#
_symmetry.space_group_name_H-M   'P 1'
#
loop_
_entity.id
_entity.type
_entity.pdbx_description
1 polymer ?
#
loop_
_entity_poly.entity_id
_entity_poly.type
_entity_poly.pdbx_seq_one_letter_code
_entity_poly.pdbx_strand_id
1 'polypeptide(L)'
;MTRTSIVARSRTLVSAARAARERRGPPSPHPMAPFASRDFRRFWFAGTLSFTGFAIQTLSRGWLMNEMTGSPFLVSLVTATMMLPMLFLSLPGGVLADRLDQARMVVLGEALVLASFAALAVLVVTHAVQPWSLLTLSTVSG
;
A
#
# COMPACT_ATOMS: atom_id res chain seq x y z
N MET A 1 30.76 -29.43 58.52
CA MET A 1 29.38 -28.98 58.22
C MET A 1 29.42 -27.62 57.51
N THR A 2 29.93 -27.53 56.26
CA THR A 2 30.29 -26.22 55.65
C THR A 2 30.08 -26.16 54.13
N ARG A 3 29.10 -26.92 53.59
CA ARG A 3 28.77 -26.90 52.14
C ARG A 3 27.37 -26.40 51.81
N THR A 4 26.48 -26.26 52.79
CA THR A 4 25.05 -25.98 52.56
C THR A 4 24.73 -24.48 52.40
N SER A 5 25.59 -23.57 52.88
CA SER A 5 25.34 -22.11 52.85
C SER A 5 25.62 -21.44 51.49
N ILE A 6 26.41 -22.06 50.61
CA ILE A 6 26.75 -21.51 49.28
C ILE A 6 25.58 -21.67 48.29
N VAL A 7 24.85 -22.78 48.36
CA VAL A 7 23.75 -23.10 47.44
C VAL A 7 22.48 -22.30 47.76
N ALA A 8 22.28 -21.90 49.02
CA ALA A 8 21.15 -21.05 49.41
C ALA A 8 21.30 -19.61 48.86
N ARG A 9 22.52 -19.09 48.76
CA ARG A 9 22.82 -17.74 48.31
C ARG A 9 22.72 -17.57 46.79
N SER A 10 22.95 -18.63 46.01
CA SER A 10 22.79 -18.58 44.55
C SER A 10 21.33 -18.49 44.12
N ARG A 11 20.42 -19.14 44.86
CA ARG A 11 18.98 -19.10 44.58
C ARG A 11 18.36 -17.72 44.81
N THR A 12 18.80 -17.00 45.84
CA THR A 12 18.32 -15.64 46.14
C THR A 12 18.86 -14.59 45.17
N LEU A 13 20.08 -14.76 44.66
CA LEU A 13 20.63 -13.87 43.64
C LEU A 13 19.94 -14.06 42.28
N VAL A 14 19.63 -15.31 41.90
CA VAL A 14 18.91 -15.60 40.65
C VAL A 14 17.46 -15.12 40.73
N SER A 15 16.78 -15.27 41.86
CA SER A 15 15.42 -14.76 42.04
C SER A 15 15.37 -13.23 42.06
N ALA A 16 16.32 -12.57 42.72
CA ALA A 16 16.44 -11.11 42.71
C ALA A 16 16.76 -10.55 41.31
N ALA A 17 17.65 -11.21 40.56
CA ALA A 17 17.97 -10.81 39.18
C ALA A 17 16.78 -11.01 38.23
N ARG A 18 16.01 -12.10 38.39
CA ARG A 18 14.79 -12.35 37.60
C ARG A 18 13.69 -11.33 37.91
N ALA A 19 13.46 -11.04 39.19
CA ALA A 19 12.51 -10.01 39.62
C ALA A 19 12.91 -8.61 39.14
N ALA A 20 14.22 -8.29 39.10
CA ALA A 20 14.71 -7.04 38.53
C ALA A 20 14.52 -6.97 37.00
N ARG A 21 14.60 -8.11 36.30
CA ARG A 21 14.38 -8.21 34.84
C ARG A 21 12.90 -8.14 34.48
N GLU A 22 12.02 -8.67 35.32
CA GLU A 22 10.55 -8.55 35.18
C GLU A 22 10.04 -7.14 35.48
N ARG A 23 10.71 -6.38 36.38
CA ARG A 23 10.43 -4.97 36.62
C ARG A 23 10.86 -4.05 35.48
N ARG A 24 11.81 -4.48 34.65
CA ARG A 24 12.13 -3.80 33.38
C ARG A 24 11.11 -4.27 32.35
N GLY A 25 10.01 -3.52 32.21
CA GLY A 25 9.06 -3.73 31.12
C GLY A 25 9.77 -3.76 29.76
N PRO A 26 9.14 -4.34 28.71
CA PRO A 26 9.73 -4.33 27.38
C PRO A 26 10.13 -2.89 27.02
N PRO A 27 11.33 -2.68 26.43
CA PRO A 27 11.72 -1.35 26.00
C PRO A 27 10.61 -0.78 25.12
N SER A 28 10.22 0.47 25.36
CA SER A 28 9.19 1.13 24.55
C SER A 28 9.63 1.08 23.09
N PRO A 29 8.81 0.53 22.18
CA PRO A 29 9.19 0.44 20.77
C PRO A 29 9.46 1.85 20.24
N HIS A 30 10.68 2.09 19.77
CA HIS A 30 11.02 3.36 19.14
C HIS A 30 10.20 3.51 17.84
N PRO A 31 9.62 4.70 17.56
CA PRO A 31 8.82 4.92 16.35
C PRO A 31 9.55 4.58 15.04
N MET A 32 10.88 4.66 15.06
CA MET A 32 11.73 4.37 13.90
C MET A 32 12.24 2.92 13.82
N ALA A 33 11.92 2.07 14.81
CA ALA A 33 12.36 0.68 14.84
C ALA A 33 11.98 -0.13 13.57
N PRO A 34 10.79 0.05 12.96
CA PRO A 34 10.43 -0.66 11.73
C PRO A 34 11.36 -0.34 10.55
N PHE A 35 11.80 0.93 10.43
CA PHE A 35 12.68 1.41 9.36
C PHE A 35 14.12 0.87 9.44
N ALA A 36 14.49 0.21 10.53
CA ALA A 36 15.78 -0.50 10.61
C ALA A 36 15.82 -1.70 9.64
N SER A 37 14.69 -2.36 9.41
CA SER A 37 14.60 -3.50 8.50
C SER A 37 14.57 -3.05 7.02
N ARG A 38 15.39 -3.70 6.18
CA ARG A 38 15.50 -3.35 4.76
C ARG A 38 14.20 -3.59 4.00
N ASP A 39 13.48 -4.65 4.35
CA ASP A 39 12.25 -5.03 3.67
C ASP A 39 11.09 -4.09 4.00
N PHE A 40 10.99 -3.64 5.26
CA PHE A 40 10.03 -2.59 5.62
C PHE A 40 10.32 -1.28 4.89
N ARG A 41 11.59 -0.84 4.80
CA ARG A 41 11.93 0.38 4.03
C ARG A 41 11.46 0.27 2.59
N ARG A 42 11.74 -0.86 1.93
CA ARG A 42 11.34 -1.10 0.54
C ARG A 42 9.83 -1.04 0.38
N PHE A 43 9.09 -1.76 1.23
CA PHE A 43 7.63 -1.76 1.22
C PHE A 43 7.06 -0.36 1.48
N TRP A 44 7.61 0.36 2.45
CA TRP A 44 7.16 1.71 2.81
C TRP A 44 7.36 2.69 1.66
N PHE A 45 8.57 2.76 1.08
CA PHE A 45 8.84 3.64 -0.06
C PHE A 45 8.03 3.28 -1.28
N ALA A 46 7.90 1.98 -1.60
CA ALA A 46 7.06 1.52 -2.71
C ALA A 46 5.60 1.92 -2.50
N GLY A 47 5.03 1.65 -1.32
CA GLY A 47 3.64 1.96 -1.00
C GLY A 47 3.36 3.46 -0.99
N THR A 48 4.24 4.27 -0.40
CA THR A 48 4.09 5.73 -0.41
C THR A 48 4.16 6.28 -1.84
N LEU A 49 5.12 5.83 -2.64
CA LEU A 49 5.25 6.28 -4.03
C LEU A 49 4.05 5.87 -4.88
N SER A 50 3.59 4.62 -4.77
CA SER A 50 2.38 4.14 -5.44
C SER A 50 1.15 4.95 -5.05
N PHE A 51 0.96 5.23 -3.76
CA PHE A 51 -0.17 6.03 -3.29
C PHE A 51 -0.13 7.47 -3.80
N THR A 52 1.04 8.10 -3.79
CA THR A 52 1.22 9.44 -4.37
C THR A 52 0.94 9.43 -5.87
N GLY A 53 1.42 8.42 -6.60
CA GLY A 53 1.13 8.24 -8.02
C GLY A 53 -0.36 8.13 -8.28
N PHE A 54 -1.08 7.30 -7.51
CA PHE A 54 -2.53 7.15 -7.61
C PHE A 54 -3.28 8.47 -7.37
N ALA A 55 -2.86 9.26 -6.37
CA ALA A 55 -3.47 10.56 -6.10
C ALA A 55 -3.28 11.54 -7.28
N ILE A 56 -2.06 11.61 -7.82
CA ILE A 56 -1.77 12.46 -9.00
C ILE A 56 -2.60 12.00 -10.20
N GLN A 57 -2.66 10.69 -10.48
CA GLN A 57 -3.47 10.16 -11.57
C GLN A 57 -4.93 10.56 -11.47
N THR A 58 -5.51 10.44 -10.27
CA THR A 58 -6.93 10.75 -10.02
C THR A 58 -7.22 12.23 -10.28
N LEU A 59 -6.35 13.11 -9.79
CA LEU A 59 -6.43 14.55 -10.05
C LEU A 59 -6.27 14.86 -11.54
N SER A 60 -5.28 14.28 -12.21
CA SER A 60 -5.02 14.50 -13.64
C SER A 60 -6.18 14.05 -14.53
N ARG A 61 -6.77 12.86 -14.29
CA ARG A 61 -7.92 12.37 -15.07
C ARG A 61 -9.14 13.29 -14.91
N GLY A 62 -9.44 13.71 -13.68
CA GLY A 62 -10.55 14.63 -13.40
C GLY A 62 -10.34 16.00 -14.05
N TRP A 63 -9.12 16.54 -13.96
CA TRP A 63 -8.76 17.79 -14.62
C TRP A 63 -8.89 17.68 -16.14
N LEU A 64 -8.33 16.64 -16.75
CA LEU A 64 -8.36 16.45 -18.20
C LEU A 64 -9.81 16.34 -18.72
N MET A 65 -10.68 15.61 -18.03
CA MET A 65 -12.10 15.55 -18.38
C MET A 65 -12.77 16.92 -18.28
N ASN A 66 -12.45 17.69 -17.24
CA ASN A 66 -12.99 19.05 -17.07
C ASN A 66 -12.52 20.00 -18.18
N GLU A 67 -11.24 19.95 -18.56
CA GLU A 67 -10.70 20.76 -19.64
C GLU A 67 -11.34 20.44 -21.00
N MET A 68 -11.63 19.16 -21.25
CA MET A 68 -12.24 18.71 -22.50
C MET A 68 -13.74 19.01 -22.61
N THR A 69 -14.48 19.00 -21.50
CA THR A 69 -15.95 19.02 -21.53
C THR A 69 -16.60 20.16 -20.75
N GLY A 70 -15.89 20.76 -19.78
CA GLY A 70 -16.42 21.77 -18.87
C GLY A 70 -17.58 21.28 -17.98
N SER A 71 -17.86 19.98 -17.94
CA SER A 71 -19.04 19.42 -17.28
C SER A 71 -18.67 18.72 -15.96
N PRO A 72 -19.14 19.25 -14.81
CA PRO A 72 -18.92 18.61 -13.50
C PRO A 72 -19.49 17.19 -13.42
N PHE A 73 -20.55 16.90 -14.19
CA PHE A 73 -21.15 15.57 -14.26
C PHE A 73 -20.16 14.54 -14.81
N LEU A 74 -19.48 14.85 -15.91
CA LEU A 74 -18.52 13.92 -16.51
C LEU A 74 -17.28 13.72 -15.65
N VAL A 75 -16.83 14.76 -14.94
CA VAL A 75 -15.77 14.63 -13.93
C VAL A 75 -16.17 13.65 -12.82
N SER A 76 -17.39 13.75 -12.30
CA SER A 76 -17.89 12.80 -11.29
C SER A 76 -18.02 11.37 -11.83
N LEU A 77 -18.34 11.23 -13.12
CA LEU A 77 -18.44 9.94 -13.80
C LEU A 77 -17.08 9.26 -13.94
N VAL A 78 -15.98 10.01 -14.09
CA VAL A 78 -14.61 9.45 -14.03
C VAL A 78 -14.37 8.75 -12.70
N THR A 79 -14.71 9.38 -11.58
CA THR A 79 -14.56 8.76 -10.26
C THR A 79 -15.46 7.53 -10.10
N ALA A 80 -16.70 7.59 -10.57
CA ALA A 80 -17.62 6.46 -10.52
C ALA A 80 -17.12 5.26 -11.35
N THR A 81 -16.59 5.53 -12.53
CA THR A 81 -16.01 4.49 -13.41
C THR A 81 -14.73 3.88 -12.86
N MET A 82 -13.96 4.59 -12.03
CA MET A 82 -12.83 4.01 -11.29
C MET A 82 -13.27 3.08 -10.15
N MET A 83 -14.45 3.32 -9.55
CA MET A 83 -14.96 2.47 -8.46
C MET A 83 -15.66 1.20 -8.95
N LEU A 84 -16.17 1.23 -10.19
CA LEU A 84 -16.88 0.13 -10.82
C LEU A 84 -16.09 -1.20 -10.81
N PRO A 85 -14.84 -1.24 -11.30
CA PRO A 85 -14.07 -2.46 -11.41
C PRO A 85 -13.61 -2.89 -10.02
N MET A 86 -13.24 -1.97 -9.14
CA MET A 86 -13.01 -2.28 -7.73
C MET A 86 -14.21 -3.03 -7.11
N LEU A 87 -15.44 -2.60 -7.38
CA LEU A 87 -16.63 -3.30 -6.88
C LEU A 87 -16.76 -4.72 -7.46
N PHE A 88 -16.69 -4.87 -8.78
CA PHE A 88 -16.88 -6.15 -9.46
C PHE A 88 -15.70 -7.13 -9.30
N LEU A 89 -14.48 -6.61 -9.21
CA LEU A 89 -13.24 -7.37 -9.12
C LEU A 89 -12.78 -7.58 -7.67
N SER A 90 -13.34 -6.89 -6.67
CA SER A 90 -12.98 -7.11 -5.26
C SER A 90 -13.16 -8.56 -4.82
N LEU A 91 -14.29 -9.17 -5.19
CA LEU A 91 -14.63 -10.53 -4.80
C LEU A 91 -13.75 -11.59 -5.49
N PRO A 92 -13.66 -11.63 -6.84
CA PRO A 92 -12.78 -12.60 -7.51
C PRO A 92 -11.30 -12.28 -7.29
N GLY A 93 -10.94 -11.00 -7.17
CA GLY A 93 -9.59 -10.54 -6.89
C GLY A 93 -9.10 -11.00 -5.53
N GLY A 94 -9.94 -11.00 -4.50
CA GLY A 94 -9.63 -11.58 -3.19
C GLY A 94 -9.34 -13.08 -3.25
N VAL A 95 -10.18 -13.84 -3.96
CA VAL A 95 -9.95 -15.29 -4.15
C VAL A 95 -8.66 -15.57 -4.94
N LEU A 96 -8.33 -14.74 -5.93
CA LEU A 96 -7.05 -14.82 -6.63
C LEU A 96 -5.87 -14.44 -5.73
N ALA A 97 -6.02 -13.43 -4.86
CA ALA A 97 -4.99 -12.98 -3.94
C ALA A 97 -4.56 -14.07 -2.97
N ASP A 98 -5.51 -14.89 -2.52
CA ASP A 98 -5.24 -16.00 -1.58
C ASP A 98 -4.50 -17.16 -2.25
N ARG A 99 -4.53 -17.25 -3.59
CA ARG A 99 -3.95 -18.36 -4.36
C ARG A 99 -2.66 -18.01 -5.10
N LEU A 100 -2.42 -16.73 -5.36
CA LEU A 100 -1.28 -16.24 -6.11
C LEU A 100 -0.25 -15.59 -5.18
N ASP A 101 0.99 -15.50 -5.64
CA ASP A 101 2.03 -14.73 -4.96
C ASP A 101 1.62 -13.24 -4.91
N GLN A 102 1.37 -12.75 -3.69
CA GLN A 102 0.90 -11.39 -3.43
C GLN A 102 1.80 -10.33 -4.09
N ALA A 103 3.12 -10.57 -4.15
CA ALA A 103 4.05 -9.64 -4.77
C ALA A 103 3.84 -9.54 -6.29
N ARG A 104 3.54 -10.65 -6.96
CA ARG A 104 3.27 -10.68 -8.41
C ARG A 104 1.96 -10.01 -8.74
N MET A 105 0.95 -10.17 -7.88
CA MET A 105 -0.37 -9.58 -8.11
C MET A 105 -0.32 -8.05 -8.04
N VAL A 106 0.45 -7.50 -7.09
CA VAL A 106 0.71 -6.05 -7.01
C VAL A 106 1.42 -5.54 -8.27
N VAL A 107 2.46 -6.24 -8.73
CA VAL A 107 3.20 -5.85 -9.94
C VAL A 107 2.32 -5.88 -11.19
N LEU A 108 1.44 -6.87 -11.34
CA LEU A 108 0.50 -6.97 -12.46
C LEU A 108 -0.51 -5.82 -12.45
N GLY A 109 -1.06 -5.47 -11.29
CA GLY A 109 -1.99 -4.35 -11.15
C GLY A 109 -1.32 -3.01 -11.50
N GLU A 110 -0.14 -2.76 -10.95
CA GLU A 110 0.65 -1.56 -11.27
C GLU A 110 1.03 -1.50 -12.75
N ALA A 111 1.35 -2.64 -13.38
CA ALA A 111 1.63 -2.69 -14.82
C ALA A 111 0.39 -2.34 -15.67
N LEU A 112 -0.80 -2.80 -15.28
CA LEU A 112 -2.06 -2.48 -15.97
C LEU A 112 -2.38 -0.98 -15.87
N VAL A 113 -2.21 -0.41 -14.68
CA VAL A 113 -2.36 1.04 -14.45
C VAL A 113 -1.37 1.83 -15.30
N LEU A 114 -0.09 1.42 -15.32
CA LEU A 114 0.95 2.06 -16.12
C LEU A 114 0.64 1.99 -17.62
N ALA A 115 0.20 0.83 -18.12
CA ALA A 115 -0.18 0.65 -19.52
C ALA A 115 -1.37 1.54 -19.92
N SER A 116 -2.36 1.65 -19.03
CA SER A 116 -3.54 2.50 -19.25
C SER A 116 -3.16 3.99 -19.29
N PHE A 117 -2.26 4.41 -18.41
CA PHE A 117 -1.73 5.79 -18.41
C PHE A 117 -0.86 6.08 -19.62
N ALA A 118 -0.02 5.13 -20.06
CA ALA A 118 0.78 5.27 -21.27
C ALA A 118 -0.12 5.41 -22.51
N ALA A 119 -1.19 4.60 -22.61
CA ALA A 119 -2.18 4.72 -23.68
C ALA A 119 -2.87 6.10 -23.66
N LEU A 120 -3.27 6.58 -22.48
CA LEU A 120 -3.85 7.91 -22.33
C LEU A 120 -2.86 9.01 -22.74
N ALA A 121 -1.60 8.91 -22.33
CA ALA A 121 -0.55 9.86 -22.70
C ALA A 121 -0.35 9.94 -24.23
N VAL A 122 -0.36 8.80 -24.92
CA VAL A 122 -0.30 8.75 -26.39
C VAL A 122 -1.52 9.43 -27.03
N LEU A 123 -2.73 9.21 -26.50
CA LEU A 123 -3.95 9.85 -27.00
C LEU A 123 -3.92 11.37 -26.79
N VAL A 124 -3.37 11.84 -25.68
CA VAL A 124 -3.20 13.27 -25.39
C VAL A 124 -2.21 13.90 -26.36
N VAL A 125 -1.04 13.29 -26.58
CA VAL A 125 0.00 13.81 -27.49
C VAL A 125 -0.49 13.82 -28.95
N THR A 126 -1.32 12.86 -29.34
CA THR A 126 -1.90 12.81 -30.69
C THR A 126 -3.14 13.69 -30.86
N HIS A 127 -3.57 14.41 -29.82
CA HIS A 127 -4.81 15.19 -29.78
C HIS A 127 -6.08 14.41 -30.14
N ALA A 128 -6.02 13.07 -30.08
CA ALA A 128 -7.15 12.17 -30.36
C ALA A 128 -7.94 11.81 -29.10
N VAL A 129 -7.64 12.46 -27.96
CA VAL A 129 -8.30 12.18 -26.69
C VAL A 129 -9.79 12.55 -26.77
N GLN A 130 -10.64 11.59 -26.43
CA GLN A 130 -12.09 11.75 -26.37
C GLN A 130 -12.61 11.42 -24.96
N PRO A 131 -13.72 12.02 -24.50
CA PRO A 131 -14.28 11.73 -23.18
C PRO A 131 -14.52 10.23 -22.95
N TRP A 132 -15.00 9.53 -23.98
CA TRP A 132 -15.24 8.08 -23.93
C TRP A 132 -13.95 7.27 -23.74
N SER A 133 -12.86 7.64 -24.42
CA SER A 133 -11.55 6.98 -24.26
C SER A 133 -10.99 7.16 -22.85
N LEU A 134 -11.25 8.32 -22.23
CA LEU A 134 -10.84 8.58 -20.85
C LEU A 134 -11.64 7.71 -19.88
N LEU A 135 -12.96 7.60 -20.06
CA LEU A 135 -13.82 6.77 -19.20
C LEU A 135 -13.49 5.27 -19.31
N THR A 136 -13.25 4.76 -20.53
CA THR A 136 -12.90 3.35 -20.71
C THR A 136 -11.55 3.02 -20.08
N LEU A 137 -10.52 3.83 -20.32
CA LEU A 137 -9.21 3.64 -19.69
C LEU A 137 -9.27 3.80 -18.16
N SER A 138 -10.08 4.75 -17.66
CA SER A 138 -10.29 4.91 -16.22
C SER A 138 -10.93 3.67 -15.61
N THR A 139 -11.91 3.07 -16.29
CA THR A 139 -12.55 1.81 -15.88
C THR A 139 -11.56 0.65 -15.93
N VAL A 140 -10.69 0.56 -16.92
CA VAL A 140 -9.71 -0.54 -17.01
C VAL A 140 -8.66 -0.46 -15.89
N SER A 141 -8.34 0.75 -15.45
CA SER A 141 -7.29 1.01 -14.45
C SER A 141 -7.77 1.21 -13.01
N GLY A 142 -9.09 1.21 -12.77
CA GLY A 142 -9.70 1.34 -11.43
C GLY A 142 -9.83 0.01 -10.73
#